data_AF-A0ABD0NMH4-F1
#
_entry.id   AF-A0ABD0NMH4-F1
#
_cell.length_a   1.000
_cell.length_b   1.000
_cell.length_c   1.000
_cell.angle_alpha   90.00
_cell.angle_beta   90.00
_cell.angle_gamma   90.00
#
_symmetry.space_group_name_H-M   'P 1'
#
loop_
_entity.id
_entity.type
_entity.pdbx_description
1 polymer ?
#
loop_
_entity_poly.entity_id
_entity_poly.type
_entity_poly.pdbx_seq_one_letter_code
_entity_poly.pdbx_strand_id
1 'polypeptide(L)' 'MPLFANADPNFVTGMLSKLKFEVFQPNDYIIREGTVGKKMYFIQHGVASVITKFNKELKLTDGSYFG' A
#
# COMPACT_ATOMS: atom_id res chain seq x y z
N MET A 1 -7.43 -8.23 5.92
CA MET A 1 -7.34 -6.81 5.52
C MET A 1 -8.75 -6.21 5.47
N PRO A 2 -9.09 -5.24 6.33
CA PRO A 2 -10.48 -4.83 6.56
C PRO A 2 -11.15 -4.16 5.36
N LEU A 3 -10.38 -3.61 4.42
CA LEU A 3 -10.89 -2.96 3.20
C LEU A 3 -11.78 -3.89 2.34
N PHE A 4 -11.53 -5.20 2.38
CA PHE A 4 -12.25 -6.20 1.59
C PHE A 4 -13.21 -7.08 2.40
N ALA A 5 -13.28 -6.89 3.72
CA ALA A 5 -13.99 -7.81 4.61
C ALA A 5 -15.50 -7.92 4.33
N ASN A 6 -16.10 -6.84 3.81
CA ASN A 6 -17.53 -6.77 3.47
C ASN A 6 -17.79 -6.66 1.96
N ALA A 7 -16.76 -6.89 1.13
CA ALA A 7 -16.90 -6.79 -0.32
C ALA A 7 -17.38 -8.12 -0.93
N ASP A 8 -18.02 -8.04 -2.10
CA ASP A 8 -18.46 -9.23 -2.84
C ASP A 8 -17.27 -10.16 -3.17
N PRO A 9 -17.36 -11.48 -2.93
CA PRO A 9 -16.26 -12.42 -3.18
C PRO A 9 -15.73 -12.40 -4.63
N ASN A 10 -16.59 -12.16 -5.63
CA ASN A 10 -16.19 -12.05 -7.03
C ASN A 10 -15.40 -10.77 -7.27
N PHE A 11 -15.80 -9.67 -6.62
CA PHE A 11 -15.04 -8.42 -6.67
C PHE A 11 -13.65 -8.60 -6.07
N VAL A 12 -13.55 -9.25 -4.90
CA VAL A 12 -12.26 -9.52 -4.24
C VAL A 12 -11.37 -10.39 -5.13
N THR A 13 -11.91 -11.48 -5.68
CA THR A 13 -11.17 -12.36 -6.59
C THR A 13 -10.70 -11.63 -7.85
N GLY A 14 -11.58 -10.83 -8.45
CA GLY A 14 -11.26 -10.02 -9.62
C GLY A 14 -10.16 -8.99 -9.33
N MET A 15 -10.21 -8.33 -8.17
CA MET A 15 -9.21 -7.36 -7.73
C MET A 15 -7.84 -8.03 -7.47
N LEU A 16 -7.83 -9.15 -6.75
CA LEU A 16 -6.60 -9.93 -6.51
C LEU A 16 -5.93 -10.35 -7.83
N SER A 17 -6.70 -10.67 -8.88
CA SER A 17 -6.16 -11.02 -10.21
C SER A 17 -5.46 -9.86 -10.92
N LYS A 18 -5.73 -8.60 -10.52
CA LYS A 18 -5.13 -7.41 -11.11
C LYS A 18 -3.93 -6.89 -10.32
N LEU A 19 -3.67 -7.45 -9.13
CA LEU A 19 -2.51 -7.09 -8.34
C LEU A 19 -1.23 -7.51 -9.07
N LYS A 20 -0.22 -6.63 -8.97
CA LYS A 20 1.12 -6.88 -9.50
C LYS A 20 2.08 -6.87 -8.33
N PHE A 21 2.92 -7.89 -8.26
CA PHE A 21 3.98 -7.96 -7.27
C PHE A 21 5.08 -6.96 -7.61
N GLU A 22 5.43 -6.10 -6.67
CA GLU A 22 6.51 -5.11 -6.78
C GLU A 22 7.40 -5.22 -5.54
N VAL A 23 8.71 -5.11 -5.71
CA VAL A 23 9.70 -5.17 -4.62
C VAL A 23 10.43 -3.85 -4.58
N PHE A 24 10.62 -3.32 -3.37
CA PHE A 24 11.34 -2.08 -3.11
C PHE A 24 12.50 -2.35 -2.16
N GLN A 25 13.63 -1.69 -2.41
CA GLN A 25 14.79 -1.78 -1.54
C GLN A 25 14.65 -0.84 -0.33
N PRO A 26 15.39 -1.08 0.75
CA PRO A 26 15.49 -0.10 1.83
C PRO A 26 15.89 1.29 1.29
N ASN A 27 15.19 2.33 1.76
CA ASN A 27 15.33 3.73 1.34
C ASN A 27 14.74 4.10 -0.04
N ASP A 28 14.08 3.18 -0.74
CA ASP A 28 13.32 3.55 -1.94
C ASP A 28 12.08 4.39 -1.60
N TYR A 29 11.82 5.41 -2.41
CA TYR A 29 10.59 6.18 -2.34
C TYR A 29 9.51 5.54 -3.20
N ILE A 30 8.52 4.90 -2.56
CA ILE A 30 7.39 4.27 -3.24
C ILE A 30 6.37 5.32 -3.75
N ILE A 31 6.08 6.33 -2.92
CA ILE A 31 5.20 7.46 -3.25
C ILE A 31 5.89 8.77 -2.83
N ARG A 32 5.71 9.81 -3.63
CA ARG A 32 6.20 11.16 -3.34
C ARG A 32 5.04 12.13 -3.16
N GLU A 33 5.05 12.88 -2.06
CA GLU A 33 4.07 13.95 -1.81
C GLU A 33 4.05 14.95 -2.98
N GLY A 34 2.85 15.37 -3.39
CA GLY A 34 2.66 16.34 -4.48
C GLY A 34 2.70 15.73 -5.88
N THR A 35 2.88 14.41 -6.01
CA THR A 35 2.76 13.70 -7.30
C THR A 35 1.36 13.09 -7.46
N VAL A 36 0.89 12.97 -8.69
CA VAL A 36 -0.41 12.35 -8.98
C VAL A 36 -0.32 10.84 -8.75
N GLY A 37 -1.07 10.33 -7.77
CA GLY A 37 -1.19 8.90 -7.50
C GLY A 37 -1.94 8.18 -8.62
N LYS A 38 -1.33 7.13 -9.18
CA LYS A 38 -1.91 6.29 -10.25
C LYS A 38 -2.12 4.84 -9.82
N LYS A 39 -1.65 4.47 -8.63
CA LYS A 39 -1.68 3.13 -8.07
C LYS A 39 -1.76 3.22 -6.54
N MET A 40 -2.34 2.21 -5.92
CA MET A 40 -2.25 1.95 -4.48
C MET A 40 -1.52 0.63 -4.24
N TYR A 41 -0.98 0.47 -3.04
CA TYR A 41 -0.14 -0.65 -2.65
C TYR A 41 -0.69 -1.36 -1.41
N PHE A 42 -0.46 -2.67 -1.37
CA PHE A 42 -0.77 -3.54 -0.25
C PHE A 42 0.53 -4.16 0.23
N ILE A 43 0.84 -4.05 1.51
CA ILE A 43 2.07 -4.59 2.07
C ILE A 43 1.84 -6.08 2.34
N GLN A 44 2.35 -6.92 1.46
CA GLN A 44 2.39 -8.37 1.70
C GLN A 44 3.41 -8.71 2.79
N HIS A 45 4.61 -8.14 2.70
CA HIS A 45 5.69 -8.32 3.68
C HIS A 45 6.62 -7.11 3.70
N GLY A 46 7.05 -6.69 4.89
CA GLY A 46 8.02 -5.62 5.12
C GLY A 46 7.46 -4.43 5.89
N VAL A 47 8.27 -3.38 6.00
CA VAL A 47 7.91 -2.15 6.72
C VAL A 47 8.09 -0.96 5.80
N ALA A 48 7.07 -0.11 5.72
CA ALA A 48 7.12 1.18 5.02
C ALA A 48 6.94 2.32 6.03
N SER A 49 7.75 3.38 5.89
CA SER A 49 7.63 4.59 6.70
C SER A 49 6.96 5.69 5.88
N VAL A 50 5.86 6.24 6.40
CA VAL A 50 5.19 7.41 5.84
C VAL A 50 5.73 8.65 6.54
N ILE A 51 6.34 9.53 5.74
CA ILE A 51 6.95 10.77 6.22
C ILE A 51 6.10 11.93 5.69
N THR A 52 5.66 12.81 6.59
CA THR A 52 4.90 14.02 6.25
C THR A 52 5.61 15.25 6.80
N LYS A 53 5.28 16.43 6.28
CA LYS A 53 5.86 17.72 6.72
C LYS A 53 5.72 17.99 8.22
N PHE A 54 4.75 17.37 8.89
CA PHE A 54 4.50 17.53 10.32
C PHE A 54 5.34 16.58 11.19
N ASN A 55 6.37 15.93 10.62
CA ASN A 55 7.38 15.14 11.32
C ASN A 55 6.85 13.97 12.16
N LYS A 56 5.62 13.53 11.91
CA LYS A 56 5.07 12.30 12.50
C LYS A 56 5.31 11.15 11.53
N GLU A 57 6.35 10.36 11.82
CA GLU A 57 6.59 9.11 11.11
C GLU A 57 5.50 8.10 11.49
N LEU A 58 4.79 7.58 10.49
CA LEU A 58 3.88 6.45 10.67
C LEU A 58 4.50 5.22 10.00
N LYS A 59 4.64 4.14 10.75
CA LYS A 59 5.12 2.86 10.23
C LYS A 59 3.95 1.98 9.84
N LEU A 60 3.98 1.47 8.61
CA LEU A 60 3.06 0.50 8.05
C LEU A 60 3.77 -0.84 7.95
N THR A 61 3.11 -1.90 8.37
CA THR A 61 3.64 -3.28 8.38
C THR A 61 2.79 -4.20 7.51
N ASP A 62 3.17 -5.46 7.40
CA ASP A 62 2.41 -6.56 6.79
C ASP A 62 0.89 -6.42 7.02
N GLY A 63 0.11 -6.53 5.94
CA GLY A 63 -1.35 -6.38 5.95
C GLY A 63 -1.86 -4.93 5.87
N SER A 64 -0.97 -3.94 5.97
CA SER A 64 -1.31 -2.52 5.75
C SER A 64 -1.40 -2.18 4.26
N TYR A 65 -1.95 -1.01 3.95
CA TYR A 65 -2.08 -0.50 2.59
C TYR A 65 -1.90 1.02 2.58
N PHE A 66 -1.49 1.56 1.44
CA PHE A 66 -1.26 2.99 1.23
C PHE A 66 -1.36 3.33 -0.26
N GLY A 67 -1.56 4.61 -0.60
CA GLY A 67 -1.82 5.04 -1.98
C GLY A 67 -2.63 6.31 -2.00
#